data_AF-A0A842PAA0-F1
#
_entry.id   AF-A0A842PAA0-F1
#
_cell.length_a   1.000
_cell.length_b   1.000
_cell.length_c   1.000
_cell.angle_alpha   90.00
_cell.angle_beta   90.00
_cell.angle_gamma   90.00
#
_symmetry.space_group_name_H-M   'P 1'
#
loop_
_entity.id
_entity.type
_entity.pdbx_description
1 polymer ?
#
loop_
_entity_poly.entity_id
_entity_poly.type
_entity_poly.pdbx_seq_one_letter_code
_entity_poly.pdbx_strand_id
1 'polypeptide(L)'
;MTGNNMTKCTECSSRDLDLDERRGEVVCNDCGTVLDANQIDAGHPSGQVGENAHMSAQRNDSVGGRTTRRTHFDRGEARRNGLGNIIRPDQRAHSQRNVRANDILDEIRRLSGSDDVAKACIPFLKKCYTKDGEGDGHGKLPLNQMRFIGSKPTDEGKDATYIIRVSAIATMRVVSELGSIPYQYWQQDADRLGLERKDVTETARLIKTRLVNLFRDHASTIDPRVGMRNLRRNTIEAFEQKLRDYIRQHNVQHAEKLLKWFTERVRVLDSDGEGPMAQEKPRMLLAMVTICGVELFDDVKMTKKSIAEEIFNLTVGGVNSRLKGEQHGMTKKQFIKKFSGGANTA
;
A
#
# COMPACT_ATOMS: atom_id res chain seq x y z
N MET A 1 -15.97 26.03 -28.16
CA MET A 1 -16.11 24.59 -27.89
C MET A 1 -15.65 23.85 -29.14
N THR A 2 -14.38 23.46 -29.21
CA THR A 2 -13.82 22.63 -30.30
C THR A 2 -13.71 21.22 -29.75
N GLY A 3 -14.64 20.35 -30.14
CA GLY A 3 -14.65 18.94 -29.75
C GLY A 3 -13.41 18.24 -30.32
N ASN A 4 -12.55 17.75 -29.44
CA ASN A 4 -11.48 16.84 -29.82
C ASN A 4 -12.14 15.48 -30.11
N ASN A 5 -12.42 15.18 -31.39
CA ASN A 5 -12.83 13.85 -31.81
C ASN A 5 -11.64 12.88 -31.66
N MET A 6 -11.43 12.37 -30.45
CA MET A 6 -10.39 11.40 -30.16
C MET A 6 -10.85 10.02 -30.63
N THR A 7 -10.24 9.52 -31.70
CA THR A 7 -10.68 8.31 -32.42
C THR A 7 -9.95 7.03 -32.00
N LYS A 8 -8.99 7.10 -31.05
CA LYS A 8 -8.16 5.97 -30.59
C LYS A 8 -7.71 6.12 -29.13
N CYS A 9 -7.60 5.01 -28.38
CA CYS A 9 -6.98 4.94 -27.05
C CYS A 9 -5.50 5.31 -27.16
N THR A 10 -5.05 6.28 -26.36
CA THR A 10 -3.63 6.67 -26.27
C THR A 10 -2.74 5.57 -25.67
N GLU A 11 -3.32 4.61 -24.95
CA GLU A 11 -2.57 3.56 -24.24
C GLU A 11 -2.43 2.24 -25.02
N CYS A 12 -3.46 1.80 -25.73
CA CYS A 12 -3.41 0.54 -26.48
C CYS A 12 -3.70 0.69 -27.97
N SER A 13 -3.88 1.92 -28.46
CA SER A 13 -4.26 2.22 -29.85
C SER A 13 -5.59 1.61 -30.30
N SER A 14 -6.37 1.01 -29.39
CA SER A 14 -7.71 0.50 -29.69
C SER A 14 -8.66 1.61 -30.09
N ARG A 15 -9.63 1.28 -30.94
CA ARG A 15 -10.74 2.15 -31.34
C ARG A 15 -12.02 1.85 -30.58
N ASP A 16 -12.01 0.82 -29.73
CA ASP A 16 -13.16 0.42 -28.93
C ASP A 16 -13.29 1.37 -27.73
N LEU A 17 -13.91 2.52 -28.00
CA LEU A 17 -14.17 3.61 -27.06
C LEU A 17 -15.67 3.69 -26.82
N ASP A 18 -16.09 3.58 -25.57
CA ASP A 18 -17.47 3.71 -25.13
C ASP A 18 -17.64 5.00 -24.32
N LEU A 19 -18.80 5.64 -24.46
CA LEU A 19 -19.17 6.80 -23.67
C LEU A 19 -19.98 6.30 -22.47
N ASP A 20 -19.38 6.30 -21.28
CA ASP A 20 -20.11 6.01 -20.05
C ASP A 20 -20.99 7.21 -19.69
N GLU A 21 -22.23 7.20 -20.18
CA GLU A 21 -23.21 8.26 -19.97
C GLU A 21 -23.56 8.48 -18.48
N ARG A 22 -23.40 7.45 -17.63
CA ARG A 22 -23.64 7.59 -16.18
C ARG A 22 -22.53 8.38 -15.49
N ARG A 23 -21.31 8.35 -16.03
CA ARG A 23 -20.13 8.99 -15.45
C ARG A 23 -19.62 10.20 -16.23
N GLY A 24 -20.10 10.39 -17.47
CA GLY A 24 -19.68 11.49 -18.34
C GLY A 24 -18.23 11.34 -18.81
N GLU A 25 -17.81 10.10 -19.11
CA GLU A 25 -16.43 9.75 -19.49
C GLU A 25 -16.39 8.98 -20.82
N VAL A 26 -15.37 9.23 -21.64
CA VAL A 26 -15.02 8.37 -22.79
C VAL A 26 -14.00 7.35 -22.33
N VAL A 27 -14.37 6.07 -22.37
CA VAL A 27 -13.60 4.95 -21.84
C VAL A 27 -13.23 4.00 -22.97
N CYS A 28 -11.98 3.60 -23.06
CA CYS A 28 -11.64 2.48 -23.92
C CYS A 28 -11.96 1.14 -23.24
N ASN A 29 -12.69 0.27 -23.93
CA ASN A 29 -13.09 -1.04 -23.41
C ASN A 29 -11.92 -2.03 -23.33
N ASP A 30 -10.94 -1.92 -24.23
CA ASP A 30 -9.78 -2.80 -24.26
C ASP A 30 -8.73 -2.45 -23.18
N CYS A 31 -8.32 -1.17 -23.14
CA CYS A 31 -7.30 -0.69 -22.20
C CYS A 31 -7.91 -0.22 -20.87
N GLY A 32 -9.19 0.13 -20.81
CA GLY A 32 -9.80 0.77 -19.64
C GLY A 32 -9.32 2.21 -19.42
N THR A 33 -8.73 2.84 -20.42
CA THR A 33 -8.24 4.23 -20.33
C THR A 33 -9.41 5.18 -20.46
N VAL A 34 -9.51 6.13 -19.54
CA VAL A 34 -10.41 7.27 -19.67
C VAL A 34 -9.70 8.33 -20.51
N LEU A 35 -10.27 8.65 -21.66
CA LEU A 35 -9.70 9.51 -22.67
C LEU A 35 -10.19 10.94 -22.55
N ASP A 36 -11.47 11.11 -22.23
CA ASP A 36 -12.04 12.40 -21.87
C ASP A 36 -12.90 12.20 -20.63
N ALA A 37 -12.64 12.99 -19.60
CA ALA A 37 -13.37 12.95 -18.34
C ALA A 37 -13.82 14.38 -18.05
N ASN A 38 -15.12 14.57 -17.82
CA ASN A 38 -15.50 15.69 -16.99
C ASN A 38 -14.76 15.55 -15.65
N GLN A 39 -14.17 16.65 -15.20
CA GLN A 39 -13.06 16.72 -14.23
C GLN A 39 -13.40 16.30 -12.79
N ILE A 40 -14.44 15.51 -12.58
CA ILE A 40 -15.04 15.20 -11.30
C ILE A 40 -15.47 13.72 -11.37
N ASP A 41 -14.84 12.88 -10.55
CA ASP A 41 -15.39 11.56 -10.25
C ASP A 41 -16.79 11.79 -9.65
N ALA A 42 -17.84 11.59 -10.45
CA ALA A 42 -19.21 11.94 -10.09
C ALA A 42 -19.72 11.14 -8.85
N GLY A 43 -19.05 10.02 -8.53
CA GLY A 43 -19.28 9.25 -7.31
C GLY A 43 -18.39 9.64 -6.13
N HIS A 44 -17.46 10.58 -6.32
CA HIS A 44 -16.58 11.08 -5.27
C HIS A 44 -17.36 12.01 -4.33
N PRO A 45 -17.14 11.96 -3.00
CA PRO A 45 -17.86 12.82 -2.04
C PRO A 45 -17.76 14.31 -2.34
N SER A 46 -16.67 14.74 -2.99
CA SER A 46 -16.44 16.13 -3.39
C SER A 46 -17.14 16.54 -4.70
N GLY A 47 -17.81 15.62 -5.41
CA GLY A 47 -18.58 15.89 -6.62
C GLY A 47 -20.01 16.34 -6.37
N GLN A 48 -20.42 16.48 -5.10
CA GLN A 48 -21.75 16.98 -4.75
C GLN A 48 -21.96 18.43 -5.20
N VAL A 49 -22.99 18.65 -6.02
CA VAL A 49 -23.49 19.98 -6.39
C VAL A 49 -24.58 20.42 -5.39
N GLY A 50 -24.47 21.64 -4.84
CA GLY A 50 -25.42 22.21 -3.86
C GLY A 50 -24.76 23.22 -2.91
N GLU A 51 -25.54 23.79 -1.97
CA GLU A 51 -25.10 24.81 -0.99
C GLU A 51 -23.96 24.36 -0.04
N ASN A 52 -23.60 23.07 -0.07
CA ASN A 52 -22.48 22.48 0.68
C ASN A 52 -21.24 22.20 -0.18
N ALA A 53 -21.17 22.71 -1.42
CA ALA A 53 -20.01 22.58 -2.29
C ALA A 53 -18.82 23.37 -1.72
N HIS A 54 -17.98 22.71 -0.92
CA HIS A 54 -16.74 23.30 -0.42
C HIS A 54 -15.71 23.43 -1.55
N MET A 55 -15.79 24.52 -2.30
CA MET A 55 -14.62 25.11 -2.98
C MET A 55 -13.62 25.57 -1.92
N SER A 56 -12.93 24.62 -1.28
CA SER A 56 -11.90 24.86 -0.29
C SER A 56 -10.66 25.45 -0.97
N ALA A 57 -10.07 26.48 -0.36
CA ALA A 57 -8.94 27.22 -0.89
C ALA A 57 -7.76 26.28 -1.27
N GLN A 58 -7.24 26.46 -2.49
CA GLN A 58 -6.16 25.68 -3.14
C GLN A 58 -4.80 25.70 -2.41
N ARG A 59 -4.70 26.25 -1.20
CA ARG A 59 -3.46 26.37 -0.42
C ARG A 59 -2.94 25.03 0.14
N ASN A 60 -3.77 23.98 0.14
CA ASN A 60 -3.50 22.71 0.83
C ASN A 60 -3.21 21.52 -0.11
N ASP A 61 -3.10 21.72 -1.43
CA ASP A 61 -2.81 20.62 -2.37
C ASP A 61 -1.35 20.16 -2.22
N SER A 62 -1.18 18.95 -1.66
CA SER A 62 0.13 18.35 -1.39
C SER A 62 0.61 17.45 -2.53
N VAL A 63 -0.29 17.06 -3.44
CA VAL A 63 -0.04 16.07 -4.52
C VAL A 63 -0.24 16.70 -5.90
N GLY A 64 0.21 17.94 -6.11
CA GLY A 64 0.23 18.57 -7.44
C GLY A 64 0.34 20.11 -7.53
N GLY A 65 0.26 20.84 -6.42
CA GLY A 65 -0.14 22.25 -6.47
C GLY A 65 0.88 23.36 -6.80
N ARG A 66 2.04 23.13 -7.45
CA ARG A 66 3.01 24.23 -7.68
C ARG A 66 3.68 24.31 -9.06
N THR A 67 3.02 23.86 -10.12
CA THR A 67 3.52 24.10 -11.49
C THR A 67 2.80 25.31 -12.11
N THR A 68 3.50 26.44 -12.18
CA THR A 68 3.15 27.49 -13.15
C THR A 68 3.59 27.02 -14.54
N ARG A 69 2.74 27.11 -15.56
CA ARG A 69 3.14 26.75 -16.93
C ARG A 69 4.08 27.79 -17.57
N ARG A 70 4.23 28.96 -16.93
CA ARG A 70 5.17 29.99 -17.38
C ARG A 70 6.61 29.59 -17.04
N THR A 71 7.39 29.28 -18.07
CA THR A 71 8.85 29.04 -18.00
C THR A 71 9.64 30.34 -17.76
N HIS A 72 9.04 31.51 -18.03
CA HIS A 72 9.64 32.82 -17.83
C HIS A 72 8.57 33.86 -17.47
N PHE A 73 8.87 34.76 -16.53
CA PHE A 73 8.03 35.91 -16.19
C PHE A 73 8.69 37.20 -16.70
N ASP A 74 7.95 38.01 -17.44
CA ASP A 74 8.43 39.34 -17.84
C ASP A 74 8.65 40.20 -16.57
N ARG A 75 9.89 40.69 -16.39
CA ARG A 75 10.27 41.54 -15.25
C ARG A 75 9.42 42.81 -15.17
N GLY A 76 9.00 43.39 -16.29
CA GLY A 76 8.16 44.60 -16.33
C GLY A 76 6.70 44.33 -15.97
N GLU A 77 6.18 43.15 -16.28
CA GLU A 77 4.84 42.70 -15.84
C GLU A 77 4.84 42.38 -14.34
N ALA A 78 5.86 41.64 -13.87
CA ALA A 78 6.03 41.28 -12.47
C ALA A 78 6.19 42.50 -11.55
N ARG A 79 6.85 43.57 -12.03
CA ARG A 79 7.01 44.83 -11.29
C ARG A 79 5.72 45.65 -11.20
N ARG A 80 4.89 45.63 -12.24
CA ARG A 80 3.61 46.37 -12.30
C ARG A 80 2.50 45.69 -11.51
N ASN A 81 2.36 44.38 -11.65
CA ASN A 81 1.23 43.63 -11.08
C ASN A 81 1.59 42.93 -9.77
N GLY A 82 2.88 42.76 -9.47
CA GLY A 82 3.39 41.96 -8.38
C GLY A 82 3.46 40.48 -8.76
N LEU A 83 4.64 39.87 -8.64
CA LEU A 83 4.89 38.48 -9.05
C LEU A 83 3.89 37.49 -8.43
N GLY A 84 3.53 37.68 -7.15
CA GLY A 84 2.54 36.85 -6.47
C GLY A 84 1.13 36.94 -7.05
N ASN A 85 0.75 38.09 -7.63
CA ASN A 85 -0.56 38.29 -8.24
C ASN A 85 -0.64 37.77 -9.68
N ILE A 86 0.49 37.49 -10.32
CA ILE A 86 0.55 36.80 -11.62
C ILE A 86 0.58 35.28 -11.39
N ILE A 87 1.42 34.83 -10.45
CA ILE A 87 1.58 33.42 -10.12
C ILE A 87 0.29 32.83 -9.56
N ARG A 88 -0.40 33.51 -8.64
CA ARG A 88 -1.58 32.92 -7.99
C ARG A 88 -2.70 32.63 -8.98
N PRO A 89 -3.17 33.56 -9.83
CA PRO A 89 -4.21 33.28 -10.83
C PRO A 89 -3.78 32.27 -11.89
N ASP A 90 -2.54 32.33 -12.37
CA ASP A 90 -1.98 31.35 -13.31
C ASP A 90 -1.99 29.94 -12.70
N GLN A 91 -1.61 29.83 -11.42
CA GLN A 91 -1.75 28.59 -10.64
C GLN A 91 -3.22 28.20 -10.48
N ARG A 92 -4.17 29.09 -10.16
CA ARG A 92 -5.59 28.70 -10.00
C ARG A 92 -6.21 28.22 -11.31
N ALA A 93 -5.87 28.87 -12.43
CA ALA A 93 -6.41 28.60 -13.75
C ALA A 93 -5.85 27.31 -14.35
N HIS A 94 -4.67 26.88 -13.91
CA HIS A 94 -3.96 25.72 -14.49
C HIS A 94 -3.67 24.59 -13.49
N SER A 95 -3.90 24.78 -12.19
CA SER A 95 -3.80 23.69 -11.21
C SER A 95 -4.97 22.72 -11.42
N GLN A 96 -4.67 21.54 -11.95
CA GLN A 96 -5.61 20.43 -11.88
C GLN A 96 -5.46 19.82 -10.48
N ARG A 97 -6.46 20.00 -9.61
CA ARG A 97 -6.43 19.43 -8.26
C ARG A 97 -6.55 17.91 -8.39
N ASN A 98 -5.54 17.18 -7.95
CA ASN A 98 -5.60 15.72 -7.88
C ASN A 98 -6.43 15.31 -6.64
N VAL A 99 -7.74 15.55 -6.67
CA VAL A 99 -8.63 15.41 -5.51
C VAL A 99 -8.48 14.02 -4.88
N ARG A 100 -8.64 12.96 -5.68
CA ARG A 100 -8.53 11.59 -5.19
C ARG A 100 -7.14 11.25 -4.60
N ALA A 101 -6.06 11.77 -5.18
CA ALA A 101 -4.72 11.56 -4.62
C ALA A 101 -4.51 12.30 -3.29
N ASN A 102 -5.11 13.48 -3.14
CA ASN A 102 -5.10 14.21 -1.87
C ASN A 102 -5.97 13.53 -0.81
N ASP A 103 -7.15 13.03 -1.17
CA ASP A 103 -8.01 12.28 -0.26
C ASP A 103 -7.34 10.99 0.22
N ILE A 104 -6.62 10.29 -0.68
CA ILE A 104 -5.77 9.15 -0.30
C ILE A 104 -4.66 9.60 0.65
N LEU A 105 -4.01 10.74 0.41
CA LEU A 105 -2.95 11.26 1.29
C LEU A 105 -3.49 11.62 2.67
N ASP A 106 -4.66 12.25 2.75
CA ASP A 106 -5.31 12.61 4.01
C ASP A 106 -5.75 11.35 4.77
N GLU A 107 -6.21 10.33 4.07
CA GLU A 107 -6.48 9.02 4.65
C GLU A 107 -5.20 8.34 5.18
N ILE A 108 -4.07 8.45 4.47
CA ILE A 108 -2.76 7.97 4.95
C ILE A 108 -2.34 8.71 6.22
N ARG A 109 -2.50 10.04 6.27
CA ARG A 109 -2.24 10.83 7.49
C ARG A 109 -3.09 10.37 8.66
N ARG A 110 -4.39 10.12 8.41
CA ARG A 110 -5.34 9.65 9.42
C ARG A 110 -4.98 8.27 9.96
N LEU A 111 -4.57 7.34 9.09
CA LEU A 111 -4.26 5.96 9.49
C LEU A 111 -2.90 5.83 10.17
N SER A 112 -1.89 6.53 9.68
CA SER A 112 -0.53 6.46 10.21
C SER A 112 -0.32 7.34 11.45
N GLY A 113 -1.11 8.42 11.59
CA GLY A 113 -0.88 9.45 12.61
C GLY A 113 0.44 10.22 12.43
N SER A 114 1.13 10.06 11.30
CA SER A 114 2.46 10.62 11.05
C SER A 114 2.51 11.35 9.71
N ASP A 115 2.92 12.62 9.75
CA ASP A 115 3.10 13.42 8.53
C ASP A 115 4.34 12.96 7.73
N ASP A 116 5.32 12.33 8.38
CA ASP A 116 6.51 11.81 7.69
C ASP A 116 6.18 10.58 6.85
N VAL A 117 5.30 9.70 7.35
CA VAL A 117 4.75 8.58 6.55
C VAL A 117 3.98 9.13 5.35
N ALA A 118 3.13 10.14 5.56
CA ALA A 118 2.39 10.77 4.48
C ALA A 118 3.33 11.39 3.41
N LYS A 119 4.36 12.12 3.83
CA LYS A 119 5.38 12.70 2.93
C LYS A 119 6.09 11.62 2.12
N ALA A 120 6.46 10.50 2.74
CA ALA A 120 7.10 9.37 2.06
C ALA A 120 6.19 8.76 0.97
N CYS A 121 4.86 8.82 1.14
CA CYS A 121 3.90 8.33 0.16
C CYS A 121 3.65 9.29 -1.03
N ILE A 122 3.93 10.59 -0.92
CA ILE A 122 3.64 11.58 -1.97
C ILE A 122 4.24 11.20 -3.35
N PRO A 123 5.51 10.79 -3.49
CA PRO A 123 6.07 10.42 -4.78
C PRO A 123 5.33 9.26 -5.46
N PHE A 124 4.81 8.32 -4.67
CA PHE A 124 4.04 7.18 -5.15
C PHE A 124 2.66 7.61 -5.61
N LEU A 125 2.01 8.48 -4.83
CA LEU A 125 0.70 9.03 -5.19
C LEU A 125 0.76 9.83 -6.49
N LYS A 126 1.79 10.67 -6.68
CA LYS A 126 2.01 11.38 -7.94
C LYS A 126 2.09 10.43 -9.13
N LYS A 127 2.90 9.38 -9.03
CA LYS A 127 3.15 8.47 -10.17
C LYS A 127 2.01 7.49 -10.46
N CYS A 128 1.18 7.18 -9.47
CA CYS A 128 0.16 6.13 -9.58
C CYS A 128 -1.28 6.66 -9.59
N TYR A 129 -1.51 7.87 -9.05
CA TYR A 129 -2.84 8.42 -8.79
C TYR A 129 -3.05 9.83 -9.34
N THR A 130 -2.16 10.32 -10.20
CA THR A 130 -2.31 11.62 -10.87
C THR A 130 -2.10 11.50 -12.37
N LYS A 131 -2.53 12.53 -13.10
CA LYS A 131 -2.38 12.62 -14.55
C LYS A 131 -0.93 12.79 -15.02
N ASP A 132 0.00 13.10 -14.12
CA ASP A 132 1.44 13.12 -14.44
C ASP A 132 1.93 11.77 -14.99
N GLY A 133 1.18 10.69 -14.74
CA GLY A 133 1.45 9.35 -15.25
C GLY A 133 0.53 8.86 -16.38
N GLU A 134 -0.39 9.69 -16.90
CA GLU A 134 -1.22 9.34 -18.06
C GLU A 134 -0.42 9.46 -19.36
N GLY A 135 -0.56 8.53 -20.30
CA GLY A 135 0.12 8.60 -21.61
C GLY A 135 1.62 8.37 -21.57
N ASP A 136 2.18 7.96 -20.43
CA ASP A 136 3.63 7.80 -20.25
C ASP A 136 4.17 6.46 -20.78
N GLY A 137 3.30 5.54 -21.20
CA GLY A 137 3.68 4.22 -21.72
C GLY A 137 4.04 3.18 -20.65
N HIS A 138 3.91 3.49 -19.35
CA HIS A 138 4.33 2.60 -18.25
C HIS A 138 3.18 1.73 -17.69
N GLY A 139 2.10 1.58 -18.45
CA GLY A 139 0.95 0.72 -18.15
C GLY A 139 -0.16 1.41 -17.36
N LYS A 140 -1.30 0.71 -17.23
CA LYS A 140 -2.55 1.25 -16.66
C LYS A 140 -2.34 1.86 -15.27
N LEU A 141 -2.83 3.07 -15.06
CA LEU A 141 -2.78 3.73 -13.75
C LEU A 141 -3.62 2.95 -12.73
N PRO A 142 -3.10 2.70 -11.51
CA PRO A 142 -3.88 2.17 -10.40
C PRO A 142 -5.18 2.95 -10.20
N LEU A 143 -5.16 4.28 -10.29
CA LEU A 143 -6.36 5.13 -10.25
C LEU A 143 -7.49 4.62 -11.17
N ASN A 144 -7.15 4.35 -12.42
CA ASN A 144 -8.10 3.94 -13.46
C ASN A 144 -8.54 2.49 -13.31
N GLN A 145 -7.70 1.64 -12.73
CA GLN A 145 -8.07 0.24 -12.45
C GLN A 145 -8.98 0.12 -11.22
N MET A 146 -8.77 0.98 -10.23
CA MET A 146 -9.53 0.96 -8.99
C MET A 146 -10.99 1.40 -9.15
N ARG A 147 -11.36 2.05 -10.26
CA ARG A 147 -12.74 2.46 -10.58
C ARG A 147 -13.71 1.28 -10.79
N PHE A 148 -13.16 0.10 -11.04
CA PHE A 148 -13.91 -1.12 -11.27
C PHE A 148 -14.20 -1.88 -9.97
N ILE A 149 -13.56 -1.52 -8.87
CA ILE A 149 -13.93 -2.03 -7.55
C ILE A 149 -15.29 -1.43 -7.20
N GLY A 150 -16.30 -2.25 -6.90
CA GLY A 150 -17.67 -1.77 -6.68
C GLY A 150 -18.54 -1.71 -7.92
N SER A 151 -18.03 -2.11 -9.09
CA SER A 151 -18.80 -2.06 -10.35
C SER A 151 -19.64 -3.32 -10.63
N LYS A 152 -19.44 -4.41 -9.86
CA LYS A 152 -20.25 -5.62 -10.00
C LYS A 152 -21.48 -5.56 -9.10
N PRO A 153 -22.61 -6.18 -9.50
CA PRO A 153 -23.79 -6.30 -8.65
C PRO A 153 -23.52 -6.98 -7.31
N THR A 154 -22.47 -7.81 -7.24
CA THR A 154 -22.04 -8.52 -6.02
C THR A 154 -21.19 -7.65 -5.07
N ASP A 155 -20.79 -6.44 -5.48
CA ASP A 155 -19.93 -5.53 -4.71
C ASP A 155 -20.75 -4.43 -3.99
N GLU A 156 -21.94 -4.76 -3.49
CA GLU A 156 -22.77 -3.83 -2.71
C GLU A 156 -21.97 -3.26 -1.52
N GLY A 157 -21.91 -1.93 -1.43
CA GLY A 157 -21.23 -1.21 -0.34
C GLY A 157 -19.79 -0.76 -0.61
N LYS A 158 -19.20 -1.06 -1.77
CA LYS A 158 -17.86 -0.57 -2.16
C LYS A 158 -17.93 0.81 -2.83
N ASP A 159 -18.12 1.85 -2.02
CA ASP A 159 -18.22 3.24 -2.47
C ASP A 159 -16.84 3.91 -2.73
N ALA A 160 -16.84 5.20 -3.09
CA ALA A 160 -15.60 5.96 -3.29
C ALA A 160 -14.72 5.98 -2.02
N THR A 161 -15.33 6.04 -0.83
CA THR A 161 -14.63 5.99 0.45
C THR A 161 -13.88 4.67 0.63
N TYR A 162 -14.52 3.55 0.30
CA TYR A 162 -13.90 2.23 0.30
C TYR A 162 -12.65 2.22 -0.59
N ILE A 163 -12.77 2.74 -1.81
CA ILE A 163 -11.67 2.77 -2.79
C ILE A 163 -10.51 3.65 -2.29
N ILE A 164 -10.79 4.79 -1.67
CA ILE A 164 -9.78 5.68 -1.06
C ILE A 164 -9.02 4.93 0.04
N ARG A 165 -9.74 4.25 0.95
CA ARG A 165 -9.15 3.47 2.04
C ARG A 165 -8.28 2.32 1.54
N VAL A 166 -8.76 1.57 0.55
CA VAL A 166 -7.99 0.48 -0.08
C VAL A 166 -6.71 1.03 -0.72
N SER A 167 -6.81 2.16 -1.42
CA SER A 167 -5.66 2.80 -2.07
C SER A 167 -4.66 3.34 -1.05
N ALA A 168 -5.12 3.89 0.07
CA ALA A 168 -4.26 4.36 1.16
C ALA A 168 -3.46 3.22 1.78
N ILE A 169 -4.13 2.12 2.17
CA ILE A 169 -3.46 0.96 2.77
C ILE A 169 -2.53 0.28 1.77
N ALA A 170 -2.94 0.12 0.51
CA ALA A 170 -2.10 -0.46 -0.53
C ALA A 170 -0.85 0.38 -0.76
N THR A 171 -0.99 1.72 -0.78
CA THR A 171 0.16 2.64 -0.92
C THR A 171 1.11 2.48 0.26
N MET A 172 0.62 2.59 1.49
CA MET A 172 1.47 2.41 2.70
C MET A 172 2.16 1.06 2.71
N ARG A 173 1.45 -0.01 2.33
CA ARG A 173 2.01 -1.35 2.21
C ARG A 173 3.19 -1.38 1.24
N VAL A 174 3.03 -0.82 0.04
CA VAL A 174 4.11 -0.82 -0.97
C VAL A 174 5.30 0.01 -0.47
N VAL A 175 5.07 1.20 0.06
CA VAL A 175 6.13 2.09 0.58
C VAL A 175 6.88 1.44 1.75
N SER A 176 6.17 0.71 2.61
CA SER A 176 6.73 -0.07 3.71
C SER A 176 7.56 -1.25 3.22
N GLU A 177 7.05 -1.98 2.22
CA GLU A 177 7.78 -3.09 1.60
C GLU A 177 9.04 -2.62 0.85
N LEU A 178 9.09 -1.36 0.41
CA LEU A 178 10.28 -0.71 -0.15
C LEU A 178 11.29 -0.24 0.92
N GLY A 179 10.91 -0.29 2.20
CA GLY A 179 11.74 0.14 3.32
C GLY A 179 11.80 1.66 3.52
N SER A 180 10.92 2.43 2.86
CA SER A 180 10.88 3.89 3.02
C SER A 180 10.11 4.33 4.27
N ILE A 181 9.28 3.45 4.84
CA ILE A 181 8.60 3.64 6.13
C ILE A 181 8.70 2.35 6.95
N PRO A 182 8.43 2.40 8.27
CA PRO A 182 8.35 1.19 9.12
C PRO A 182 7.37 0.14 8.59
N TYR A 183 7.51 -1.11 9.05
CA TYR A 183 6.63 -2.20 8.63
C TYR A 183 5.16 -1.91 8.95
N GLN A 184 4.30 -1.91 7.92
CA GLN A 184 2.86 -1.67 8.09
C GLN A 184 2.08 -2.97 8.26
N TYR A 185 1.34 -3.10 9.37
CA TYR A 185 0.41 -4.21 9.64
C TYR A 185 -0.90 -4.10 8.86
N TRP A 186 -0.79 -4.01 7.53
CA TRP A 186 -1.89 -3.65 6.65
C TRP A 186 -3.13 -4.56 6.76
N GLN A 187 -2.98 -5.82 7.19
CA GLN A 187 -4.13 -6.71 7.39
C GLN A 187 -5.02 -6.23 8.54
N GLN A 188 -4.43 -5.70 9.62
CA GLN A 188 -5.20 -5.21 10.76
C GLN A 188 -5.93 -3.92 10.41
N ASP A 189 -5.28 -3.04 9.66
CA ASP A 189 -5.92 -1.80 9.20
C ASP A 189 -7.04 -2.10 8.22
N ALA A 190 -6.84 -3.08 7.32
CA ALA A 190 -7.89 -3.53 6.41
C ALA A 190 -9.10 -4.10 7.16
N ASP A 191 -8.87 -5.02 8.12
CA ASP A 191 -9.96 -5.60 8.91
C ASP A 191 -10.69 -4.55 9.75
N ARG A 192 -9.96 -3.61 10.38
CA ARG A 192 -10.52 -2.51 11.19
C ARG A 192 -11.45 -1.61 10.39
N LEU A 193 -11.16 -1.44 9.10
CA LEU A 193 -11.93 -0.59 8.19
C LEU A 193 -12.98 -1.38 7.40
N GLY A 194 -13.12 -2.68 7.64
CA GLY A 194 -14.07 -3.55 6.94
C GLY A 194 -13.70 -3.78 5.46
N LEU A 195 -12.42 -3.70 5.10
CA LEU A 195 -11.96 -3.83 3.72
C LEU A 195 -11.61 -5.28 3.38
N GLU A 196 -11.91 -5.68 2.15
CA GLU A 196 -11.45 -6.97 1.66
C GLU A 196 -9.93 -6.97 1.44
N ARG A 197 -9.24 -7.90 2.10
CA ARG A 197 -7.78 -8.08 1.96
C ARG A 197 -7.34 -8.38 0.51
N LYS A 198 -8.25 -8.96 -0.29
CA LYS A 198 -8.02 -9.25 -1.72
C LYS A 198 -7.88 -7.95 -2.52
N ASP A 199 -8.78 -6.99 -2.30
CA ASP A 199 -8.77 -5.70 -2.99
C ASP A 199 -7.46 -4.95 -2.68
N VAL A 200 -7.08 -4.85 -1.41
CA VAL A 200 -5.80 -4.24 -0.99
C VAL A 200 -4.60 -4.92 -1.66
N THR A 201 -4.63 -6.24 -1.77
CA THR A 201 -3.53 -7.01 -2.40
C THR A 201 -3.45 -6.76 -3.91
N GLU A 202 -4.60 -6.69 -4.58
CA GLU A 202 -4.67 -6.39 -6.00
C GLU A 202 -4.22 -4.96 -6.31
N THR A 203 -4.66 -3.98 -5.52
CA THR A 203 -4.19 -2.59 -5.64
C THR A 203 -2.68 -2.49 -5.43
N ALA A 204 -2.15 -3.14 -4.39
CA ALA A 204 -0.71 -3.14 -4.13
C ALA A 204 0.08 -3.78 -5.30
N ARG A 205 -0.48 -4.82 -5.92
CA ARG A 205 0.10 -5.45 -7.12
C ARG A 205 0.15 -4.47 -8.28
N LEU A 206 -0.94 -3.75 -8.56
CA LEU A 206 -1.01 -2.75 -9.62
C LEU A 206 0.01 -1.62 -9.43
N ILE A 207 0.11 -1.08 -8.20
CA ILE A 207 1.12 -0.06 -7.86
C ILE A 207 2.53 -0.59 -8.15
N LYS A 208 2.87 -1.79 -7.66
CA LYS A 208 4.20 -2.38 -7.87
C LYS A 208 4.52 -2.60 -9.34
N THR A 209 3.60 -3.18 -10.11
CA THR A 209 3.80 -3.43 -11.55
C THR A 209 4.11 -2.13 -12.27
N ARG A 210 3.38 -1.05 -11.97
CA ARG A 210 3.65 0.25 -12.56
C ARG A 210 5.00 0.83 -12.13
N LEU A 211 5.37 0.73 -10.86
CA LEU A 211 6.69 1.17 -10.37
C LEU A 211 7.85 0.44 -11.06
N VAL A 212 7.71 -0.87 -11.32
CA VAL A 212 8.70 -1.66 -12.07
C VAL A 212 8.88 -1.14 -13.49
N ASN A 213 7.79 -0.83 -14.20
CA ASN A 213 7.85 -0.27 -15.54
C ASN A 213 8.54 1.11 -15.53
N LEU A 214 8.11 1.99 -14.62
CA LEU A 214 8.68 3.33 -14.47
C LEU A 214 10.19 3.31 -14.13
N PHE A 215 10.64 2.33 -13.35
CA PHE A 215 12.05 2.18 -13.03
C PHE A 215 12.86 1.64 -14.22
N ARG A 216 12.33 0.64 -14.94
CA ARG A 216 12.99 0.04 -16.12
C ARG A 216 13.28 1.09 -17.19
N ASP A 217 12.35 2.01 -17.39
CA ASP A 217 12.43 3.01 -18.46
C ASP A 217 13.05 4.33 -17.94
N HIS A 218 13.68 4.29 -16.76
CA HIS A 218 14.36 5.42 -16.09
C HIS A 218 13.49 6.66 -15.81
N ALA A 219 12.17 6.56 -15.94
CA ALA A 219 11.20 7.60 -15.56
C ALA A 219 11.05 7.74 -14.02
N SER A 220 11.59 6.80 -13.24
CA SER A 220 11.58 6.83 -11.79
C SER A 220 12.89 6.39 -11.17
N THR A 221 13.35 7.16 -10.19
CA THR A 221 14.48 6.79 -9.31
C THR A 221 14.07 5.81 -8.20
N ILE A 222 12.77 5.53 -8.06
CA ILE A 222 12.26 4.57 -7.08
C ILE A 222 12.57 3.16 -7.59
N ASP A 223 13.57 2.52 -6.99
CA ASP A 223 13.91 1.13 -7.29
C ASP A 223 13.01 0.17 -6.49
N PRO A 224 12.12 -0.60 -7.16
CA PRO A 224 11.25 -1.56 -6.50
C PRO A 224 11.99 -2.74 -5.86
N ARG A 225 13.29 -2.93 -6.15
CA ARG A 225 14.12 -4.04 -5.67
C ARG A 225 14.81 -3.77 -4.35
N VAL A 226 14.98 -2.51 -3.97
CA VAL A 226 15.71 -2.10 -2.74
C VAL A 226 15.07 -2.71 -1.50
N GLY A 227 13.74 -2.63 -1.38
CA GLY A 227 13.05 -3.19 -0.23
C GLY A 227 12.91 -4.70 -0.24
N MET A 228 12.92 -5.35 -1.40
CA MET A 228 12.75 -6.82 -1.48
C MET A 228 13.83 -7.58 -0.72
N ARG A 229 15.08 -7.08 -0.68
CA ARG A 229 16.18 -7.71 0.06
C ARG A 229 15.96 -7.68 1.58
N ASN A 230 15.39 -6.60 2.09
CA ASN A 230 15.21 -6.40 3.53
C ASN A 230 13.80 -6.73 4.00
N LEU A 231 12.84 -6.99 3.10
CA LEU A 231 11.44 -7.21 3.43
C LEU A 231 11.26 -8.35 4.43
N ARG A 232 11.97 -9.47 4.23
CA ARG A 232 11.92 -10.62 5.14
C ARG A 232 12.35 -10.22 6.54
N ARG A 233 13.55 -9.64 6.67
CA ARG A 233 14.12 -9.18 7.94
C ARG A 233 13.22 -8.16 8.63
N ASN A 234 12.78 -7.11 7.92
CA ASN A 234 11.91 -6.08 8.45
C ASN A 234 10.56 -6.66 8.94
N THR A 235 10.03 -7.66 8.24
CA THR A 235 8.81 -8.36 8.68
C THR A 235 9.07 -9.15 9.96
N ILE A 236 10.22 -9.83 10.06
CA ILE A 236 10.58 -10.60 11.24
C ILE A 236 10.71 -9.68 12.45
N GLU A 237 11.52 -8.63 12.33
CA GLU A 237 11.76 -7.65 13.39
C GLU A 237 10.46 -6.99 13.87
N ALA A 238 9.59 -6.58 12.94
CA ALA A 238 8.32 -5.97 13.28
C ALA A 238 7.43 -6.93 14.09
N PHE A 239 7.23 -8.16 13.60
CA PHE A 239 6.37 -9.12 14.29
C PHE A 239 6.99 -9.68 15.58
N GLU A 240 8.32 -9.72 15.69
CA GLU A 240 9.01 -9.98 16.96
C GLU A 240 8.74 -8.87 17.97
N GLN A 241 8.84 -7.60 17.54
CA GLN A 241 8.52 -6.46 18.40
C GLN A 241 7.05 -6.51 18.84
N LYS A 242 6.14 -6.86 17.94
CA LYS A 242 4.72 -7.05 18.25
C LYS A 242 4.47 -8.16 19.27
N LEU A 243 5.20 -9.27 19.20
CA LEU A 243 5.14 -10.33 20.22
C LEU A 243 5.59 -9.81 21.59
N ARG A 244 6.69 -9.04 21.63
CA ARG A 244 7.19 -8.42 22.86
C ARG A 244 6.18 -7.44 23.45
N ASP A 245 5.55 -6.62 22.62
CA ASP A 245 4.54 -5.66 23.06
C ASP A 245 3.27 -6.34 23.56
N TYR A 246 2.84 -7.42 22.91
CA TYR A 246 1.73 -8.25 23.40
C TYR A 246 2.03 -8.82 24.80
N ILE A 247 3.22 -9.40 24.99
CA ILE A 247 3.65 -9.97 26.28
C ILE A 247 3.63 -8.91 27.38
N ARG A 248 4.10 -7.69 27.08
CA ARG A 248 4.07 -6.55 28.02
C ARG A 248 2.65 -6.10 28.34
N GLN A 249 1.81 -5.90 27.32
CA GLN A 249 0.43 -5.43 27.49
C GLN A 249 -0.44 -6.42 28.27
N HIS A 250 -0.22 -7.72 28.09
CA HIS A 250 -0.96 -8.78 28.78
C HIS A 250 -0.27 -9.30 30.05
N ASN A 251 0.84 -8.68 30.47
CA ASN A 251 1.63 -9.05 31.65
C ASN A 251 1.89 -10.56 31.76
N VAL A 252 2.34 -11.17 30.65
CA VAL A 252 2.54 -12.62 30.59
C VAL A 252 3.74 -13.00 31.46
N GLN A 253 3.48 -13.78 32.51
CA GLN A 253 4.52 -14.18 33.45
C GLN A 253 5.54 -15.16 32.83
N HIS A 254 6.78 -15.07 33.29
CA HIS A 254 7.91 -15.93 32.88
C HIS A 254 8.24 -15.92 31.37
N ALA A 255 7.75 -14.93 30.63
CA ALA A 255 7.90 -14.83 29.18
C ALA A 255 9.36 -14.57 28.71
N GLU A 256 10.29 -14.22 29.60
CA GLU A 256 11.70 -13.96 29.25
C GLU A 256 12.38 -15.18 28.63
N LYS A 257 12.14 -16.38 29.19
CA LYS A 257 12.69 -17.64 28.65
C LYS A 257 12.15 -17.91 27.25
N LEU A 258 10.85 -17.69 27.04
CA LEU A 258 10.21 -17.81 25.74
C LEU A 258 10.81 -16.85 24.73
N LEU A 259 10.97 -15.56 25.09
CA LEU A 259 11.51 -14.54 24.20
C LEU A 259 12.96 -14.82 23.80
N LYS A 260 13.80 -15.23 24.76
CA LYS A 260 15.19 -15.61 24.48
C LYS A 260 15.24 -16.80 23.52
N TRP A 261 14.50 -17.86 23.83
CA TRP A 261 14.43 -19.05 22.99
C TRP A 261 13.86 -18.72 21.60
N PHE A 262 12.84 -17.87 21.53
CA PHE A 262 12.22 -17.41 20.28
C PHE A 262 13.24 -16.72 19.37
N THR A 263 13.96 -15.71 19.88
CA THR A 263 14.96 -14.97 19.09
C THR A 263 16.09 -15.88 18.60
N GLU A 264 16.63 -16.74 19.48
CA GLU A 264 17.65 -17.72 19.10
C GLU A 264 17.13 -18.69 18.02
N ARG A 265 15.89 -19.15 18.18
CA ARG A 265 15.27 -20.12 17.27
C ARG A 265 15.00 -19.51 15.90
N VAL A 266 14.48 -18.29 15.85
CA VAL A 266 14.24 -17.56 14.60
C VAL A 266 15.56 -17.32 13.88
N ARG A 267 16.60 -16.87 14.60
CA ARG A 267 17.93 -16.62 14.01
C ARG A 267 18.48 -17.86 13.29
N VAL A 268 18.39 -19.02 13.94
CA VAL A 268 18.93 -20.28 13.43
C VAL A 268 18.08 -20.90 12.32
N LEU A 269 16.75 -20.79 12.40
CA LEU A 269 15.84 -21.37 11.40
C LEU A 269 15.67 -20.50 10.16
N ASP A 270 15.76 -19.18 10.32
CA ASP A 270 15.60 -18.20 9.25
C ASP A 270 16.92 -17.89 8.57
N SER A 271 17.99 -17.65 9.34
CA SER A 271 19.32 -17.23 8.87
C SER A 271 19.25 -16.19 7.74
N ASP A 272 18.50 -15.11 7.96
CA ASP A 272 18.26 -14.03 6.99
C ASP A 272 17.69 -14.50 5.62
N GLY A 273 16.94 -15.60 5.63
CA GLY A 273 16.37 -16.21 4.42
C GLY A 273 17.23 -17.29 3.77
N GLU A 274 18.33 -17.70 4.41
CA GLU A 274 19.18 -18.81 3.96
C GLU A 274 19.05 -20.06 4.85
N GLY A 275 18.26 -19.98 5.92
CA GLY A 275 18.07 -21.04 6.89
C GLY A 275 17.15 -22.18 6.40
N PRO A 276 17.08 -23.28 7.15
CA PRO A 276 16.31 -24.48 6.79
C PRO A 276 14.78 -24.25 6.72
N MET A 277 14.29 -23.09 7.21
CA MET A 277 12.89 -22.70 7.13
C MET A 277 12.65 -21.41 6.32
N ALA A 278 13.60 -21.00 5.49
CA ALA A 278 13.48 -19.82 4.62
C ALA A 278 12.26 -19.86 3.68
N GLN A 279 11.85 -21.05 3.25
CA GLN A 279 10.65 -21.31 2.44
C GLN A 279 9.34 -20.89 3.12
N GLU A 280 9.33 -20.80 4.46
CA GLU A 280 8.16 -20.34 5.18
C GLU A 280 8.02 -18.83 5.13
N LYS A 281 6.78 -18.36 5.01
CA LYS A 281 6.49 -16.93 5.14
C LYS A 281 6.88 -16.47 6.55
N PRO A 282 7.48 -15.28 6.72
CA PRO A 282 7.98 -14.80 8.02
C PRO A 282 6.96 -14.92 9.14
N ARG A 283 5.75 -14.39 8.94
CA ARG A 283 4.64 -14.49 9.91
C ARG A 283 4.31 -15.92 10.33
N MET A 284 4.32 -16.86 9.39
CA MET A 284 4.02 -18.26 9.65
C MET A 284 5.14 -18.91 10.46
N LEU A 285 6.40 -18.65 10.10
CA LEU A 285 7.57 -19.11 10.86
C LEU A 285 7.50 -18.63 12.31
N LEU A 286 7.31 -17.33 12.53
CA LEU A 286 7.23 -16.76 13.88
C LEU A 286 6.07 -17.34 14.69
N ALA A 287 4.89 -17.51 14.09
CA ALA A 287 3.75 -18.14 14.76
C ALA A 287 4.05 -19.58 15.17
N MET A 288 4.64 -20.39 14.28
CA MET A 288 5.04 -21.77 14.56
C MET A 288 6.09 -21.85 15.68
N VAL A 289 7.12 -21.00 15.63
CA VAL A 289 8.15 -20.92 16.67
C VAL A 289 7.52 -20.54 18.00
N THR A 290 6.70 -19.49 18.06
CA THR A 290 6.04 -19.05 19.31
C THR A 290 5.19 -20.17 19.92
N ILE A 291 4.38 -20.86 19.11
CA ILE A 291 3.57 -22.00 19.60
C ILE A 291 4.47 -23.12 20.14
N CYS A 292 5.54 -23.47 19.42
CA CYS A 292 6.48 -24.49 19.88
C CYS A 292 7.17 -24.10 21.20
N GLY A 293 7.50 -22.82 21.38
CA GLY A 293 8.10 -22.30 22.61
C GLY A 293 7.13 -22.34 23.79
N VAL A 294 5.88 -21.92 23.60
CA VAL A 294 4.84 -22.00 24.67
C VAL A 294 4.57 -23.45 25.08
N GLU A 295 4.63 -24.40 24.15
CA GLU A 295 4.53 -25.83 24.48
C GLU A 295 5.81 -26.44 25.09
N LEU A 296 6.93 -25.72 25.12
CA LEU A 296 8.16 -26.14 25.80
C LEU A 296 8.25 -25.53 27.21
N PHE A 297 7.65 -24.37 27.42
CA PHE A 297 7.67 -23.61 28.66
C PHE A 297 6.25 -23.53 29.24
N ASP A 298 5.84 -24.56 29.98
CA ASP A 298 4.48 -24.72 30.53
C ASP A 298 4.09 -23.62 31.55
N ASP A 299 5.08 -22.89 32.07
CA ASP A 299 4.95 -21.71 32.92
C ASP A 299 4.46 -20.47 32.16
N VAL A 300 4.60 -20.43 30.83
CA VAL A 300 4.12 -19.33 30.00
C VAL A 300 2.68 -19.56 29.56
N LYS A 301 1.74 -18.81 30.13
CA LYS A 301 0.30 -18.93 29.82
C LYS A 301 -0.09 -18.07 28.62
N MET A 302 -0.02 -18.66 27.43
CA MET A 302 -0.54 -18.08 26.19
C MET A 302 -1.37 -19.10 25.42
N THR A 303 -2.43 -18.64 24.75
CA THR A 303 -3.28 -19.53 23.94
C THR A 303 -2.81 -19.57 22.50
N LYS A 304 -3.04 -20.70 21.80
CA LYS A 304 -2.76 -20.78 20.36
C LYS A 304 -3.57 -19.75 19.55
N LYS A 305 -4.76 -19.40 20.04
CA LYS A 305 -5.64 -18.40 19.43
C LYS A 305 -5.02 -17.01 19.51
N SER A 306 -4.60 -16.56 20.69
CA SER A 306 -3.97 -15.25 20.83
C SER A 306 -2.68 -15.12 20.02
N ILE A 307 -1.87 -16.17 20.01
CA ILE A 307 -0.65 -16.20 19.18
C ILE A 307 -1.00 -16.07 17.69
N ALA A 308 -1.83 -16.97 17.17
CA ALA A 308 -2.11 -17.02 15.73
C ALA A 308 -2.89 -15.78 15.26
N GLU A 309 -4.00 -15.46 15.90
CA GLU A 309 -4.98 -14.47 15.42
C GLU A 309 -4.62 -13.04 15.83
N GLU A 310 -4.30 -12.80 17.11
CA GLU A 310 -4.09 -11.43 17.63
C GLU A 310 -2.69 -10.90 17.27
N ILE A 311 -1.65 -11.72 17.45
CA ILE A 311 -0.26 -11.32 17.20
C ILE A 311 0.06 -11.43 15.71
N PHE A 312 -0.12 -12.62 15.13
CA PHE A 312 0.37 -12.90 13.78
C PHE A 312 -0.69 -12.77 12.68
N ASN A 313 -1.97 -12.45 12.97
CA ASN A 313 -3.07 -12.31 12.00
C ASN A 313 -3.31 -13.54 11.10
N LEU A 314 -3.05 -14.74 11.63
CA LEU A 314 -3.19 -16.04 10.98
C LEU A 314 -4.33 -16.84 11.62
N THR A 315 -4.80 -17.88 10.94
CA THR A 315 -5.77 -18.81 11.51
C THR A 315 -5.07 -19.91 12.32
N VAL A 316 -5.63 -20.30 13.46
CA VAL A 316 -5.11 -21.41 14.27
C VAL A 316 -5.01 -22.70 13.44
N GLY A 317 -6.03 -22.97 12.62
CA GLY A 317 -6.05 -24.13 11.71
C GLY A 317 -4.91 -24.11 10.69
N GLY A 318 -4.63 -22.94 10.09
CA GLY A 318 -3.53 -22.79 9.13
C GLY A 318 -2.16 -23.05 9.76
N VAL A 319 -1.91 -22.52 10.96
CA VAL A 319 -0.64 -22.74 11.67
C VAL A 319 -0.48 -24.20 12.09
N ASN A 320 -1.53 -24.82 12.64
CA ASN A 320 -1.50 -26.23 13.03
C ASN A 320 -1.30 -27.16 11.84
N SER A 321 -1.95 -26.88 10.71
CA SER A 321 -1.74 -27.64 9.46
C SER A 321 -0.29 -27.53 9.01
N ARG A 322 0.33 -26.35 9.14
CA ARG A 322 1.74 -26.15 8.75
C ARG A 322 2.71 -26.88 9.69
N LEU A 323 2.45 -26.88 10.99
CA LEU A 323 3.24 -27.61 12.00
C LEU A 323 3.25 -29.13 11.80
N LYS A 324 2.14 -29.68 11.28
CA LYS A 324 2.02 -31.12 10.93
C LYS A 324 2.74 -31.48 9.63
N GLY A 325 3.09 -30.51 8.80
CA GLY A 325 3.83 -30.74 7.57
C GLY A 325 5.22 -31.29 7.83
N GLU A 326 5.79 -31.94 6.82
CA GLU A 326 7.11 -32.55 6.90
C GLU A 326 8.24 -31.54 6.61
N GLN A 327 9.37 -31.72 7.27
CA GLN A 327 10.64 -31.04 7.03
C GLN A 327 11.79 -32.00 7.40
N HIS A 328 12.65 -32.34 6.44
CA HIS A 328 13.80 -33.25 6.63
C HIS A 328 13.44 -34.57 7.36
N GLY A 329 12.38 -35.26 6.93
CA GLY A 329 11.98 -36.56 7.48
C GLY A 329 11.33 -36.52 8.86
N MET A 330 10.99 -35.34 9.38
CA MET A 330 10.24 -35.17 10.63
C MET A 330 9.17 -34.10 10.49
N THR A 331 8.25 -34.03 11.46
CA THR A 331 7.25 -32.94 11.45
C THR A 331 7.95 -31.60 11.69
N LYS A 332 7.48 -30.52 11.07
CA LYS A 332 7.99 -29.15 11.30
C LYS A 332 7.99 -28.78 12.77
N LYS A 333 6.99 -29.24 13.52
CA LYS A 333 6.94 -29.11 14.97
C LYS A 333 8.16 -29.74 15.66
N GLN A 334 8.48 -31.00 15.33
CA GLN A 334 9.66 -31.68 15.89
C GLN A 334 10.96 -31.02 15.42
N PHE A 335 11.02 -30.64 14.14
CA PHE A 335 12.17 -29.96 13.56
C PHE A 335 12.49 -28.67 14.31
N ILE A 336 11.51 -27.78 14.48
CA ILE A 336 11.66 -26.52 15.22
C ILE A 336 12.20 -26.78 16.64
N LYS A 337 11.64 -27.76 17.35
CA LYS A 337 12.05 -28.05 18.74
C LYS A 337 13.45 -28.66 18.84
N LYS A 338 13.85 -29.50 17.89
CA LYS A 338 15.10 -30.29 17.95
C LYS A 338 16.27 -29.68 17.20
N PHE A 339 16.04 -28.75 16.27
CA PHE A 339 17.10 -28.22 15.41
C PHE A 339 18.14 -27.46 16.23
N SER A 340 19.28 -28.08 16.50
CA SER A 340 20.48 -27.37 16.93
C SER A 340 21.16 -26.90 15.66
N GLY A 341 21.23 -25.58 15.44
CA GLY A 341 22.11 -25.02 14.40
C GLY A 341 23.51 -25.56 14.69
N GLY A 342 24.00 -26.47 13.86
CA GLY A 342 25.26 -27.12 14.10
C GLY A 342 26.34 -26.07 14.33
N ALA A 343 27.15 -26.30 15.36
CA ALA A 343 28.52 -25.84 15.40
C ALA A 343 29.19 -26.26 14.08
N ASN A 344 29.21 -25.36 13.11
CA ASN A 344 30.05 -25.38 11.92
C ASN A 344 30.52 -23.94 11.67
N THR A 345 31.15 -23.37 12.70
CA THR A 345 32.33 -22.53 12.53
C THR A 345 33.51 -23.44 12.86
N ALA A 346 34.01 -24.13 11.83
CA ALA A 346 35.39 -24.63 11.79
C ALA A 346 36.09 -23.83 10.70
#